data_AF-A0A9Y2AIT4-F1
#
_entry.id   AF-A0A9Y2AIT4-F1
#
_cell.length_a   1.000
_cell.length_b   1.000
_cell.length_c   1.000
_cell.angle_alpha   90.00
_cell.angle_beta   90.00
_cell.angle_gamma   90.00
#
_symmetry.space_group_name_H-M   'P 1'
#
loop_
_entity.id
_entity.type
_entity.pdbx_description
1 polymer ?
#
loop_
_entity_poly.entity_id
_entity_poly.type
_entity_poly.pdbx_seq_one_letter_code
_entity_poly.pdbx_strand_id
1 'polypeptide(L)'
;MQFFSYDKHIPNEDEIKIKGQTEFLNLIKQAKKDWQLSQKLLSEVTDCDLMDYVIYSIKANEARYRYLLKNARLQNLQGDAWTGENFNDI
;
A
#
# COMPACT_ATOMS: atom_id res chain seq x y z
N MET A 1 23.30 42.19 -8.03
CA MET A 1 22.60 41.21 -7.17
C MET A 1 21.58 40.50 -8.05
N GLN A 2 21.72 39.19 -8.23
CA GLN A 2 20.76 38.39 -8.98
C GLN A 2 19.69 37.92 -8.01
N PHE A 3 18.48 38.46 -8.15
CA PHE A 3 17.32 37.98 -7.40
C PHE A 3 17.05 36.55 -7.85
N PHE A 4 17.41 35.57 -7.03
CA PHE A 4 16.91 34.21 -7.19
C PHE A 4 15.42 34.24 -6.87
N SER A 5 14.60 34.54 -7.87
CA SER A 5 13.16 34.34 -7.79
C SER A 5 12.92 32.85 -7.63
N TYR A 6 12.72 32.41 -6.39
CA TYR A 6 12.10 31.12 -6.11
C TYR A 6 10.64 31.24 -6.53
N ASP A 7 10.39 30.93 -7.80
CA ASP A 7 9.05 30.78 -8.33
C ASP A 7 8.42 29.59 -7.61
N LYS A 8 7.63 29.86 -6.57
CA LYS A 8 6.90 28.83 -5.84
C LYS A 8 5.81 28.34 -6.77
N HIS A 9 6.09 27.25 -7.50
CA HIS A 9 5.05 26.50 -8.18
C HIS A 9 4.04 26.03 -7.12
N ILE A 10 2.89 26.70 -7.07
CA ILE A 10 1.76 26.28 -6.24
C ILE A 10 1.00 25.26 -7.10
N PRO A 11 1.06 23.96 -6.74
CA PRO A 11 0.35 22.94 -7.51
C PRO A 11 -1.16 23.23 -7.47
N ASN A 12 -1.80 23.07 -8.62
CA ASN A 12 -3.25 23.24 -8.73
C ASN A 12 -4.01 22.06 -8.08
N GLU A 13 -5.33 22.20 -7.94
CA GLU A 13 -6.18 21.19 -7.30
C GLU A 13 -6.11 19.81 -7.98
N ASP A 14 -5.98 19.78 -9.31
CA ASP A 14 -5.89 18.54 -10.08
C ASP A 14 -4.56 17.82 -9.84
N GLU A 15 -3.45 18.54 -9.80
CA GLU A 15 -2.13 17.98 -9.46
C GLU A 15 -2.08 17.44 -8.03
N ILE A 16 -2.69 18.15 -7.08
CA ILE A 16 -2.81 17.68 -5.69
C ILE A 16 -3.60 16.37 -5.65
N LYS A 17 -4.71 16.29 -6.39
CA LYS A 17 -5.56 15.11 -6.45
C LYS A 17 -4.85 13.92 -7.11
N ILE A 18 -4.15 14.13 -8.22
CA ILE A 18 -3.36 13.10 -8.91
C ILE A 18 -2.23 12.58 -8.02
N LYS A 19 -1.53 13.49 -7.32
CA LYS A 19 -0.48 13.12 -6.38
C LYS A 19 -1.04 12.28 -5.23
N GLY A 20 -2.14 12.71 -4.63
CA GLY A 20 -2.82 11.96 -3.56
C GLY A 20 -3.28 10.57 -4.00
N GLN A 21 -3.85 10.46 -5.21
CA GLN A 21 -4.23 9.17 -5.80
C GLN A 21 -3.01 8.26 -6.02
N THR A 22 -1.91 8.81 -6.52
CA THR A 22 -0.66 8.08 -6.75
C THR A 22 -0.05 7.58 -5.43
N GLU A 23 0.00 8.43 -4.41
CA GLU A 23 0.43 8.07 -3.06
C GLU A 23 -0.45 6.96 -2.46
N PHE A 24 -1.76 7.06 -2.63
CA PHE A 24 -2.70 6.05 -2.16
C PHE A 24 -2.51 4.68 -2.86
N LEU A 25 -2.30 4.67 -4.18
CA LEU A 25 -1.98 3.45 -4.93
C LEU A 25 -0.64 2.84 -4.47
N ASN A 26 0.35 3.68 -4.14
CA ASN A 26 1.62 3.21 -3.59
C ASN A 26 1.45 2.58 -2.21
N LEU A 27 0.57 3.10 -1.35
CA LEU A 27 0.25 2.48 -0.05
C LEU A 27 -0.35 1.09 -0.22
N ILE A 28 -1.24 0.88 -1.20
CA ILE A 28 -1.80 -0.44 -1.52
C ILE A 28 -0.71 -1.40 -1.96
N LYS A 29 0.18 -0.97 -2.87
CA LYS A 29 1.32 -1.77 -3.34
C LYS A 29 2.25 -2.15 -2.19
N GLN A 30 2.53 -1.21 -1.29
CA GLN A 30 3.38 -1.46 -0.13
C GLN A 30 2.72 -2.46 0.82
N ALA A 31 1.44 -2.29 1.15
CA ALA A 31 0.72 -3.22 2.01
C ALA A 31 0.70 -4.65 1.45
N LYS A 32 0.57 -4.83 0.12
CA LYS A 32 0.70 -6.14 -0.52
C LYS A 32 2.10 -6.73 -0.32
N LYS A 33 3.15 -5.94 -0.55
CA LYS A 33 4.54 -6.38 -0.34
C LYS A 33 4.81 -6.76 1.11
N ASP A 34 4.35 -5.95 2.06
CA ASP A 34 4.51 -6.21 3.50
C ASP A 34 3.84 -7.53 3.89
N TRP A 35 2.63 -7.79 3.37
CA TRP A 35 1.92 -9.05 3.60
C TRP A 35 2.69 -10.25 3.01
N GLN A 36 3.14 -10.15 1.76
CA GLN A 36 3.95 -11.21 1.13
C GLN A 36 5.26 -11.47 1.87
N LEU A 37 5.93 -10.41 2.34
CA LEU A 37 7.16 -10.51 3.12
C LEU A 37 6.92 -11.22 4.46
N SER A 38 5.81 -10.90 5.16
CA SER A 38 5.47 -11.57 6.41
C SER A 38 5.14 -13.06 6.21
N GLN A 39 4.52 -13.43 5.09
CA GLN A 39 4.31 -14.84 4.74
C GLN A 39 5.63 -15.56 4.47
N LYS A 40 6.56 -14.91 3.76
CA LYS A 40 7.91 -15.44 3.55
C LYS A 40 8.66 -15.62 4.87
N LEU A 41 8.52 -14.68 5.81
CA LEU A 41 9.14 -14.77 7.12
C LEU A 41 8.69 -16.02 7.91
N LEU A 42 7.44 -16.47 7.75
CA LEU A 42 6.97 -17.71 8.36
C LEU A 42 7.73 -18.95 7.85
N SER A 43 8.17 -18.94 6.61
CA SER A 43 8.98 -20.04 6.05
C SER A 43 10.45 -19.99 6.48
N GLU A 44 10.94 -18.82 6.91
CA GLU A 44 12.34 -18.59 7.28
C GLU A 44 12.56 -18.56 8.81
N VAL A 45 11.51 -18.35 9.59
CA VAL A 45 11.62 -18.28 11.05
C VAL A 45 11.97 -19.65 11.63
N THR A 46 13.12 -19.72 12.30
CA THR A 46 13.59 -20.91 13.00
C THR A 46 13.45 -20.78 14.51
N ASP A 47 13.27 -19.56 15.00
CA ASP A 47 13.07 -19.26 16.42
C ASP A 47 11.59 -19.42 16.79
N CYS A 48 11.31 -20.36 17.70
CA CYS A 48 9.96 -20.62 18.19
C CYS A 48 9.36 -19.40 18.90
N ASP A 49 10.18 -18.60 19.59
CA ASP A 49 9.70 -17.44 20.35
C ASP A 49 9.24 -16.30 19.44
N LEU A 50 9.67 -16.31 18.17
CA LEU A 50 9.24 -15.35 17.16
C LEU A 50 8.00 -15.80 16.38
N MET A 51 7.56 -17.05 16.53
CA MET A 51 6.46 -17.60 15.73
C MET A 51 5.17 -16.81 15.89
N ASP A 52 4.81 -16.46 17.13
CA ASP A 52 3.61 -15.66 17.41
C ASP A 52 3.71 -14.25 16.81
N TYR A 53 4.90 -13.64 16.85
CA TYR A 53 5.14 -12.35 16.21
C TYR A 53 4.96 -12.44 14.69
N VAL A 54 5.45 -13.50 14.05
CA VAL A 54 5.31 -13.70 12.61
C VAL A 54 3.85 -13.89 12.22
N ILE A 55 3.10 -14.72 12.97
CA ILE A 55 1.67 -14.94 12.73
C ILE A 55 0.88 -13.63 12.91
N TYR A 56 1.17 -12.87 13.96
CA TYR A 56 0.56 -11.56 14.18
C TYR A 56 0.84 -10.62 13.01
N SER A 57 2.09 -10.57 12.54
CA SER A 57 2.52 -9.71 11.44
C SER A 57 1.78 -10.03 10.15
N ILE A 58 1.60 -11.31 9.83
CA ILE A 58 0.81 -11.74 8.65
C ILE A 58 -0.61 -11.20 8.74
N LYS A 59 -1.30 -11.44 9.85
CA LYS A 59 -2.69 -11.01 10.04
C LYS A 59 -2.85 -9.50 10.01
N ALA A 60 -1.91 -8.76 10.62
CA ALA A 60 -1.93 -7.30 10.64
C ALA A 60 -1.74 -6.71 9.23
N ASN A 61 -0.76 -7.22 8.48
CA ASN A 61 -0.48 -6.76 7.12
C ASN A 61 -1.61 -7.10 6.15
N GLU A 62 -2.20 -8.29 6.29
CA GLU A 62 -3.37 -8.71 5.54
C GLU A 62 -4.57 -7.77 5.79
N ALA A 63 -4.91 -7.52 7.06
CA ALA A 63 -6.01 -6.65 7.44
C ALA A 63 -5.82 -5.24 6.85
N ARG A 64 -4.59 -4.71 6.92
CA ARG A 64 -4.23 -3.41 6.31
C ARG A 64 -4.42 -3.42 4.80
N TYR A 65 -3.93 -4.44 4.10
CA TYR A 65 -4.09 -4.56 2.65
C TYR A 65 -5.56 -4.64 2.23
N ARG A 66 -6.35 -5.50 2.89
CA ARG A 66 -7.79 -5.65 2.64
C ARG A 66 -8.54 -4.32 2.86
N TYR A 67 -8.22 -3.59 3.93
CA TYR A 67 -8.83 -2.29 4.21
C TYR A 67 -8.53 -1.26 3.12
N LEU A 68 -7.27 -1.16 2.69
CA LEU A 68 -6.88 -0.22 1.63
C LEU A 68 -7.55 -0.56 0.28
N LEU A 69 -7.69 -1.85 -0.06
CA LEU A 69 -8.44 -2.29 -1.23
C LEU A 69 -9.92 -1.91 -1.14
N LYS A 70 -10.55 -2.09 0.02
CA LYS A 70 -11.94 -1.67 0.25
C LYS A 70 -12.10 -0.17 0.01
N ASN A 71 -11.17 0.64 0.50
CA ASN A 71 -11.20 2.09 0.29
C ASN A 71 -10.97 2.49 -1.17
N ALA A 72 -10.07 1.81 -1.89
CA ALA A 72 -9.85 2.04 -3.32
C ALA A 72 -11.14 1.80 -4.13
N ARG A 73 -11.86 0.71 -3.82
CA ARG A 73 -13.14 0.38 -4.45
C ARG A 73 -14.20 1.46 -4.19
N LEU A 74 -14.31 1.95 -2.95
CA LEU A 74 -15.26 3.03 -2.61
C LEU A 74 -14.96 4.33 -3.36
N GLN A 75 -13.70 4.60 -3.67
CA GLN A 75 -13.25 5.81 -4.36
C GLN A 75 -13.19 5.64 -5.89
N ASN A 76 -13.63 4.50 -6.44
CA ASN A 76 -13.47 4.13 -7.87
C ASN A 76 -12.03 4.25 -8.37
N LEU A 77 -11.06 4.12 -7.48
CA LEU A 77 -9.64 4.12 -7.81
C LEU A 77 -9.29 2.73 -8.34
N GLN A 78 -9.67 2.46 -9.59
CA GLN A 78 -9.23 1.28 -10.30
C GLN A 78 -7.82 1.55 -10.80
N GLY A 79 -6.82 0.91 -10.18
CA GLY A 79 -5.54 0.76 -10.86
C GLY A 79 -5.75 -0.17 -12.05
N ASP A 80 -5.17 0.14 -13.19
CA ASP A 80 -5.30 -0.57 -14.49
C ASP A 80 -4.83 -2.06 -14.48
N ALA A 81 -4.73 -2.69 -13.32
CA ALA A 81 -4.19 -4.02 -13.09
C ALA A 81 -5.05 -4.88 -12.13
N TRP A 82 -6.37 -4.72 -12.14
CA TRP A 82 -7.27 -5.70 -11.50
C TRP A 82 -7.91 -6.60 -12.56
N THR A 83 -7.11 -7.52 -13.11
CA THR A 83 -7.68 -8.78 -13.63
C THR A 83 -8.10 -9.58 -12.41
N GLY A 84 -9.41 -9.80 -12.27
CA GLY A 84 -10.01 -10.43 -11.10
C GLY A 84 -9.46 -11.83 -10.82
N GLU A 85 -8.35 -11.92 -10.10
CA GLU A 85 -8.07 -13.11 -9.33
C GLU A 85 -8.93 -13.09 -8.07
N ASN A 86 -9.49 -14.26 -7.84
CA ASN A 86 -10.72 -14.56 -7.16
C ASN A 86 -10.71 -14.05 -5.71
N PHE A 87 -11.85 -13.53 -5.25
CA PHE A 87 -12.06 -13.22 -3.83
C PHE A 87 -12.03 -14.48 -2.93
N ASN A 88 -11.93 -15.66 -3.55
CA ASN A 88 -11.89 -16.97 -2.89
C ASN A 88 -10.47 -17.44 -2.49
N ASP A 89 -9.41 -16.70 -2.82
CA ASP A 89 -8.04 -17.05 -2.42
C ASP A 89 -7.59 -16.34 -1.12
N ILE A 90 -8.57 -15.97 -0.31
CA ILE A 90 -8.44 -15.27 0.97
C ILE A 90 -9.06 -16.10 2.09
#